data_AF-A0A316NNJ3-F1
#
_entry.id   AF-A0A316NNJ3-F1
#
_cell.length_a   1.000
_cell.length_b   1.000
_cell.length_c   1.000
_cell.angle_alpha   90.00
_cell.angle_beta   90.00
_cell.angle_gamma   90.00
#
_symmetry.space_group_name_H-M   'P 1'
#
loop_
_entity.id
_entity.type
_entity.pdbx_description
1 polymer ?
#
loop_
_entity_poly.entity_id
_entity_poly.type
_entity_poly.pdbx_seq_one_letter_code
_entity_poly.pdbx_strand_id
1 'polypeptide(L)'
;MDENKNAPKHERKTLWQFIKFLLVSGIAGILQIILVNLLCWALADWKAPLPGFLTGIFSASVVGAGNDNWGYVFPFFASNLLANIYGYIQNKKTTFKSDAPAWCFAVYLALMVCLILFSTWLQGVIANALRSTGAELWSALAPTIAAAAAGTFQMAVLFPVEKFVLLKEKKE
;
A
#
# COMPACT_ATOMS: atom_id res chain seq x y z
N MET A 1 14.24 -25.21 -18.78
CA MET A 1 13.76 -26.00 -17.63
C MET A 1 12.41 -25.39 -17.25
N ASP A 2 11.35 -25.81 -17.95
CA ASP A 2 10.01 -25.20 -17.86
C ASP A 2 9.17 -25.94 -16.80
N GLU A 3 9.37 -25.61 -15.52
CA GLU A 3 8.56 -26.16 -14.42
C GLU A 3 7.06 -25.76 -14.50
N ASN A 4 6.70 -24.82 -15.38
CA ASN A 4 5.34 -24.28 -15.49
C ASN A 4 4.34 -25.21 -16.22
N LYS A 5 4.78 -26.32 -16.83
CA LYS A 5 3.88 -27.21 -17.58
C LYS A 5 3.06 -28.18 -16.73
N ASN A 6 3.43 -28.41 -15.46
CA ASN A 6 2.84 -29.47 -14.62
C ASN A 6 1.76 -29.00 -13.62
N ALA A 7 1.47 -27.71 -13.50
CA ALA A 7 0.41 -27.22 -12.60
C ALA A 7 -1.00 -27.40 -13.24
N PRO A 8 -2.02 -27.87 -12.49
CA PRO A 8 -3.39 -27.98 -12.98
C PRO A 8 -3.93 -26.64 -13.52
N LYS A 9 -4.80 -26.69 -14.54
CA LYS A 9 -5.24 -25.53 -15.35
C LYS A 9 -5.77 -24.34 -14.52
N HIS A 10 -6.34 -24.61 -13.34
CA HIS A 10 -6.85 -23.60 -12.40
C HIS A 10 -5.74 -22.84 -11.65
N GLU A 11 -4.64 -23.51 -11.31
CA GLU A 11 -3.46 -22.92 -10.66
C GLU A 11 -2.73 -21.99 -11.61
N ARG A 12 -2.56 -22.39 -12.88
CA ARG A 12 -1.96 -21.52 -13.91
C ARG A 12 -2.75 -20.23 -14.12
N LYS A 13 -4.09 -20.29 -14.08
CA LYS A 13 -4.95 -19.09 -14.17
C LYS A 13 -4.74 -18.18 -12.96
N THR A 14 -4.65 -18.76 -11.76
CA THR A 14 -4.39 -18.01 -10.51
C THR A 14 -3.00 -17.39 -10.48
N LEU A 15 -1.96 -18.12 -10.91
CA LEU A 15 -0.59 -17.63 -10.96
C LEU A 15 -0.44 -16.47 -11.94
N TRP A 16 -1.08 -16.57 -13.11
CA TRP A 16 -1.10 -15.45 -14.07
C TRP A 16 -1.85 -14.25 -13.48
N GLN A 17 -3.02 -14.43 -12.85
CA GLN A 17 -3.72 -13.34 -12.17
C GLN A 17 -2.85 -12.65 -11.12
N PHE A 18 -2.06 -13.42 -10.36
CA PHE A 18 -1.10 -12.87 -9.42
C PHE A 18 0.01 -12.07 -10.11
N ILE A 19 0.57 -12.55 -11.23
CA ILE A 19 1.57 -11.80 -12.01
C ILE A 19 0.99 -10.49 -12.56
N LYS A 20 -0.24 -10.47 -13.09
CA LYS A 20 -0.90 -9.21 -13.53
C LYS A 20 -1.10 -8.27 -12.36
N PHE A 21 -1.56 -8.79 -11.24
CA PHE A 21 -1.78 -8.02 -10.04
C PHE A 21 -0.47 -7.37 -9.56
N LEU A 22 0.64 -8.12 -9.54
CA LEU A 22 1.96 -7.58 -9.22
C LEU A 22 2.42 -6.51 -10.20
N LEU A 23 2.22 -6.71 -11.51
CA LEU A 23 2.60 -5.73 -12.53
C LEU A 23 1.80 -4.43 -12.36
N VAL A 24 0.48 -4.53 -12.19
CA VAL A 24 -0.40 -3.37 -11.96
C VAL A 24 -0.06 -2.67 -10.65
N SER A 25 0.20 -3.44 -9.59
CA SER A 25 0.62 -2.90 -8.29
C SER A 25 1.97 -2.21 -8.38
N GLY A 26 2.90 -2.72 -9.20
CA GLY A 26 4.19 -2.07 -9.48
C GLY A 26 4.01 -0.72 -10.18
N ILE A 27 3.14 -0.64 -11.19
CA ILE A 27 2.80 0.63 -11.88
C ILE A 27 2.15 1.61 -10.90
N ALA A 28 1.21 1.15 -10.08
CA ALA A 28 0.61 1.95 -9.03
C ALA A 28 1.65 2.47 -8.03
N GLY A 29 2.63 1.65 -7.65
CA GLY A 29 3.76 2.05 -6.80
C GLY A 29 4.61 3.15 -7.42
N ILE A 30 4.93 3.05 -8.72
CA ILE A 30 5.66 4.12 -9.44
C ILE A 30 4.84 5.41 -9.44
N LEU A 31 3.53 5.32 -9.73
CA LEU A 31 2.63 6.47 -9.70
C LEU A 31 2.57 7.11 -8.30
N GLN A 32 2.53 6.30 -7.25
CA GLN A 32 2.55 6.74 -5.86
C GLN A 32 3.81 7.53 -5.54
N ILE A 33 4.98 7.03 -5.95
CA ILE A 33 6.28 7.70 -5.74
C ILE A 33 6.31 9.06 -6.45
N ILE A 34 5.85 9.13 -7.70
CA ILE A 34 5.81 10.39 -8.45
C ILE A 34 4.86 11.38 -7.76
N LEU A 35 3.65 10.95 -7.41
CA LEU A 35 2.64 11.79 -6.78
C LEU A 35 3.10 12.32 -5.41
N VAL A 36 3.72 11.48 -4.57
CA VAL A 36 4.12 11.92 -3.23
C VAL A 36 5.22 12.97 -3.30
N ASN A 37 6.19 12.81 -4.20
CA ASN A 37 7.24 13.81 -4.37
C ASN A 37 6.70 15.13 -4.91
N LEU A 38 5.80 15.09 -5.90
CA LEU A 38 5.17 16.29 -6.45
C LEU A 38 4.29 17.01 -5.42
N LEU A 39 3.47 16.27 -4.66
CA LEU A 39 2.58 16.85 -3.65
C LEU A 39 3.36 17.36 -2.44
N CYS A 40 4.39 16.65 -1.98
CA CYS A 40 5.27 17.14 -0.91
C CYS A 40 6.00 18.42 -1.35
N TRP A 41 6.42 18.50 -2.62
CA TRP A 41 7.03 19.72 -3.16
C TRP A 41 6.01 20.86 -3.21
N ALA A 42 4.80 20.62 -3.70
CA ALA A 42 3.76 21.63 -3.80
C ALA A 42 3.23 22.13 -2.44
N LEU A 43 3.30 21.29 -1.40
CA LEU A 43 2.78 21.56 -0.06
C LEU A 43 3.89 21.70 0.99
N ALA A 44 5.14 21.94 0.56
CA ALA A 44 6.31 21.96 1.45
C ALA A 44 6.18 22.97 2.61
N ASP A 45 5.54 24.12 2.34
CA ASP A 45 5.33 25.21 3.31
C ASP A 45 4.18 24.94 4.29
N TRP A 46 3.35 23.91 4.06
CA TRP A 46 2.21 23.61 4.90
C TRP A 46 2.62 22.88 6.18
N LYS A 47 3.15 23.61 7.16
CA LYS A 47 3.61 23.05 8.45
C LYS A 47 2.54 22.97 9.53
N ALA A 48 1.26 22.85 9.15
CA ALA A 48 0.20 22.76 10.14
C ALA A 48 0.35 21.48 11.00
N PRO A 49 0.18 21.57 12.32
CA PRO A 49 0.34 20.43 13.21
C PRO A 49 -0.77 19.40 12.99
N LEU A 50 -0.43 18.13 13.20
CA LEU A 50 -1.38 17.04 13.11
C LEU A 50 -2.22 16.92 14.39
N PRO A 51 -3.49 16.49 14.30
CA PRO A 51 -4.28 16.13 15.47
C PRO A 51 -3.68 14.92 16.20
N GLY A 52 -3.92 14.82 17.52
CA GLY A 52 -3.26 13.86 18.41
C GLY A 52 -3.28 12.40 17.93
N PHE A 53 -4.42 11.93 17.41
CA PHE A 53 -4.53 10.59 16.83
C PHE A 53 -3.55 10.36 15.67
N LEU A 54 -3.41 11.33 14.75
CA LEU A 54 -2.49 11.22 13.62
C LEU A 54 -1.03 11.38 14.06
N THR A 55 -0.73 12.18 15.08
CA THR A 55 0.64 12.25 15.63
C THR A 55 1.11 10.92 16.21
N GLY A 56 0.20 10.10 16.76
CA GLY A 56 0.55 8.77 17.24
C GLY A 56 0.92 7.79 16.13
N ILE A 57 0.34 7.95 14.94
CA ILE A 57 0.58 7.09 13.77
C ILE A 57 1.74 7.60 12.92
N PHE A 58 1.81 8.91 12.70
CA PHE A 58 2.78 9.62 11.87
C PHE A 58 3.79 10.40 12.72
N SER A 59 4.23 9.83 13.85
CA SER A 59 5.22 10.51 14.69
C SER A 59 6.56 10.65 13.96
N ALA A 60 7.38 11.62 14.36
CA ALA A 60 8.72 11.81 13.81
C ALA A 60 9.60 10.54 13.83
N SER A 61 9.36 9.61 14.77
CA SER A 61 10.07 8.32 14.82
C SER A 61 9.71 7.37 13.66
N VAL A 62 8.52 7.56 13.09
CA VAL A 62 7.96 6.75 12.00
C VAL A 62 8.25 7.38 10.66
N VAL A 63 7.93 8.67 10.49
CA VAL A 63 8.01 9.37 9.21
C VAL A 63 9.30 10.17 9.01
N GLY A 64 10.15 10.25 10.03
CA GLY A 64 11.34 11.09 10.05
C GLY A 64 11.10 12.46 10.67
N ALA A 65 12.16 13.03 11.24
CA ALA A 65 12.10 14.34 11.88
C ALA A 65 11.64 15.43 10.88
N GLY A 66 10.66 16.24 11.27
CA GLY A 66 10.12 17.32 10.44
C GLY A 66 9.05 16.89 9.42
N ASN A 67 8.66 15.61 9.42
CA ASN A 67 7.60 15.07 8.55
C ASN A 67 6.27 14.80 9.29
N ASP A 68 6.19 15.13 10.58
CA ASP A 68 5.02 15.00 11.45
C ASP A 68 4.04 16.19 11.32
N ASN A 69 3.78 16.63 10.09
CA ASN A 69 2.89 17.75 9.76
C ASN A 69 2.02 17.45 8.53
N TRP A 70 1.00 18.27 8.32
CA TRP A 70 0.07 18.13 7.20
C TRP A 70 0.76 18.22 5.83
N GLY A 71 1.83 19.01 5.70
CA GLY A 71 2.62 19.15 4.47
C GLY A 71 3.37 17.89 4.03
N TYR A 72 3.48 16.88 4.90
CA TYR A 72 3.97 15.55 4.52
C TYR A 72 2.85 14.50 4.55
N VAL A 73 2.05 14.47 5.63
CA VAL A 73 1.03 13.44 5.82
C VAL A 73 -0.05 13.50 4.76
N PHE A 74 -0.50 14.70 4.36
CA PHE A 74 -1.50 14.82 3.31
C PHE A 74 -0.98 14.34 1.94
N PRO A 75 0.18 14.82 1.44
CA PRO A 75 0.80 14.26 0.23
C PRO A 75 0.98 12.74 0.28
N PHE A 76 1.51 12.22 1.39
CA PHE A 76 1.74 10.79 1.57
C PHE A 76 0.43 10.00 1.48
N PHE A 77 -0.60 10.43 2.21
CA PHE A 77 -1.88 9.77 2.26
C PHE A 77 -2.62 9.86 0.91
N ALA A 78 -2.68 11.06 0.32
CA ALA A 78 -3.34 11.30 -0.96
C ALA A 78 -2.69 10.48 -2.08
N SER A 79 -1.36 10.44 -2.14
CA SER A 79 -0.63 9.68 -3.16
C SER A 79 -0.84 8.18 -3.02
N ASN A 80 -0.80 7.66 -1.79
CA ASN A 80 -1.11 6.26 -1.52
C ASN A 80 -2.55 5.93 -1.94
N LEU A 81 -3.51 6.77 -1.57
CA LEU A 81 -4.91 6.54 -1.90
C LEU A 81 -5.14 6.56 -3.42
N LEU A 82 -4.64 7.58 -4.13
CA LEU A 82 -4.80 7.73 -5.58
C LEU A 82 -4.13 6.58 -6.35
N ALA A 83 -2.94 6.16 -5.94
CA ALA A 83 -2.25 5.04 -6.56
C ALA A 83 -2.99 3.72 -6.39
N ASN A 84 -3.50 3.44 -5.18
CA ASN A 84 -4.29 2.24 -4.94
C ASN A 84 -5.63 2.30 -5.69
N ILE A 85 -6.30 3.45 -5.78
CA ILE A 85 -7.49 3.64 -6.63
C ILE A 85 -7.18 3.30 -8.09
N TYR A 86 -6.07 3.82 -8.63
CA TYR A 86 -5.64 3.50 -9.99
C TYR A 86 -5.39 1.99 -10.15
N GLY A 87 -4.67 1.37 -9.21
CA GLY A 87 -4.44 -0.07 -9.16
C GLY A 87 -5.74 -0.88 -9.19
N TYR A 88 -6.73 -0.48 -8.39
CA TYR A 88 -8.06 -1.09 -8.35
C TYR A 88 -8.81 -0.96 -9.67
N ILE A 89 -8.84 0.24 -10.27
CA ILE A 89 -9.52 0.46 -11.56
C ILE A 89 -8.86 -0.38 -12.66
N GLN A 90 -7.53 -0.44 -12.66
CA GLN A 90 -6.76 -1.21 -13.63
C GLN A 90 -6.95 -2.73 -13.40
N ASN A 91 -6.93 -3.20 -12.15
CA ASN A 91 -7.21 -4.60 -11.80
C ASN A 91 -8.65 -4.99 -12.16
N LYS A 92 -9.63 -4.12 -11.92
CA LYS A 92 -11.03 -4.33 -12.32
C LYS A 92 -11.17 -4.52 -13.83
N LYS A 93 -10.50 -3.68 -14.63
CA LYS A 93 -10.58 -3.69 -16.11
C LYS A 93 -9.74 -4.79 -16.76
N THR A 94 -8.51 -5.00 -16.30
CA THR A 94 -7.50 -5.83 -16.99
C THR A 94 -7.32 -7.21 -16.34
N THR A 95 -7.35 -7.28 -15.01
CA THR A 95 -7.03 -8.51 -14.25
C THR A 95 -8.28 -9.37 -14.01
N PHE A 96 -9.40 -8.76 -13.60
CA PHE A 96 -10.59 -9.50 -13.19
C PHE A 96 -11.79 -9.37 -14.13
N LYS A 97 -11.82 -8.40 -15.06
CA LYS A 97 -12.96 -8.10 -15.96
C LYS A 97 -14.32 -8.16 -15.23
N SER A 98 -14.35 -7.60 -14.02
CA SER A 98 -15.49 -7.75 -13.11
C SER A 98 -16.47 -6.58 -13.26
N ASP A 99 -17.77 -6.88 -13.28
CA ASP A 99 -18.88 -5.92 -13.31
C ASP A 99 -19.29 -5.51 -11.87
N ALA A 100 -18.29 -5.39 -10.99
CA ALA A 100 -18.53 -5.15 -9.57
C ALA A 100 -19.26 -3.81 -9.34
N PRO A 101 -20.33 -3.79 -8.52
CA PRO A 101 -21.12 -2.59 -8.25
C PRO A 101 -20.30 -1.52 -7.50
N ALA A 102 -20.73 -0.26 -7.60
CA ALA A 102 -20.03 0.89 -7.03
C ALA A 102 -19.80 0.80 -5.50
N TRP A 103 -20.64 0.05 -4.77
CA TRP A 103 -20.44 -0.19 -3.33
C TRP A 103 -19.12 -0.91 -3.02
N CYS A 104 -18.65 -1.82 -3.89
CA CYS A 104 -17.34 -2.47 -3.70
C CYS A 104 -16.19 -1.45 -3.74
N PHE A 105 -16.33 -0.36 -4.51
CA PHE A 105 -15.35 0.72 -4.52
C PHE A 105 -15.38 1.54 -3.22
N ALA A 106 -16.55 1.77 -2.63
CA ALA A 106 -16.66 2.44 -1.34
C ALA A 106 -16.02 1.61 -0.21
N VAL A 107 -16.27 0.29 -0.20
CA VAL A 107 -15.61 -0.64 0.74
C VAL A 107 -14.09 -0.68 0.50
N TYR A 108 -13.65 -0.68 -0.76
CA TYR A 108 -12.24 -0.59 -1.11
C TYR A 108 -11.58 0.68 -0.56
N LEU A 109 -12.21 1.84 -0.74
CA LEU A 109 -11.73 3.11 -0.20
C LEU A 109 -11.61 3.07 1.32
N ALA A 110 -12.64 2.59 2.02
CA ALA A 110 -12.60 2.47 3.47
C ALA A 110 -11.47 1.54 3.93
N LEU A 111 -11.28 0.41 3.23
CA LEU A 111 -10.18 -0.51 3.47
C LEU A 111 -8.82 0.13 3.22
N MET A 112 -8.67 0.94 2.16
CA MET A 112 -7.42 1.65 1.87
C MET A 112 -7.06 2.64 2.97
N VAL A 113 -8.02 3.41 3.45
CA VAL A 113 -7.81 4.32 4.59
C VAL A 113 -7.31 3.52 5.80
N CYS A 114 -7.99 2.42 6.14
CA CYS A 114 -7.61 1.56 7.26
C CYS A 114 -6.22 0.95 7.08
N LEU A 115 -5.92 0.44 5.89
CA LEU A 115 -4.64 -0.18 5.57
C LEU A 115 -3.49 0.83 5.56
N ILE A 116 -3.68 2.04 5.02
CA ILE A 116 -2.63 3.07 5.04
C ILE A 116 -2.31 3.45 6.49
N LEU A 117 -3.32 3.66 7.33
CA LEU A 117 -3.13 3.99 8.74
C LEU A 117 -2.45 2.85 9.50
N PHE A 118 -2.95 1.62 9.32
CA PHE A 118 -2.39 0.44 9.98
C PHE A 118 -0.97 0.13 9.51
N SER A 119 -0.70 0.17 8.21
CA SER A 119 0.63 -0.07 7.64
C SER A 119 1.62 0.98 8.13
N THR A 120 1.24 2.26 8.18
CA THR A 120 2.13 3.32 8.69
C THR A 120 2.44 3.11 10.17
N TRP A 121 1.42 2.80 10.97
CA TRP A 121 1.61 2.47 12.39
C TRP A 121 2.50 1.24 12.58
N LEU A 122 2.26 0.17 11.82
CA LEU A 122 3.04 -1.06 11.86
C LEU A 122 4.52 -0.81 11.48
N GLN A 123 4.76 0.02 10.46
CA GLN A 123 6.11 0.45 10.10
C GLN A 123 6.80 1.12 11.29
N GLY A 124 6.09 2.01 11.98
CA GLY A 124 6.58 2.66 13.19
C GLY A 124 6.92 1.69 14.32
N VAL A 125 6.04 0.73 14.59
CA VAL A 125 6.26 -0.32 15.61
C VAL A 125 7.50 -1.14 15.29
N ILE A 126 7.63 -1.63 14.04
CA ILE A 126 8.77 -2.45 13.62
C ILE A 126 10.06 -1.63 13.66
N ALA A 127 10.04 -0.40 13.14
CA ALA A 127 11.22 0.45 13.10
C ALA A 127 11.71 0.81 14.52
N ASN A 128 10.78 1.08 15.45
CA ASN A 128 11.12 1.36 16.84
C ASN A 128 11.61 0.11 17.58
N ALA A 129 11.01 -1.05 17.32
CA ALA A 129 11.49 -2.33 17.87
C ALA A 129 12.93 -2.63 17.40
N LEU A 130 13.24 -2.44 16.11
CA LEU A 130 14.58 -2.66 15.57
C LEU A 130 15.61 -1.66 16.13
N ARG A 131 15.24 -0.39 16.29
CA ARG A 131 16.12 0.63 16.91
C ARG A 131 16.37 0.36 18.39
N SER A 132 15.42 -0.24 19.10
CA SER A 132 15.58 -0.58 20.52
C SER A 132 16.65 -1.65 20.79
N THR A 133 17.10 -2.37 19.75
CA THR A 133 18.17 -3.37 19.87
C THR A 133 19.57 -2.77 20.07
N GLY A 134 19.73 -1.46 19.83
CA GLY A 134 20.99 -0.75 20.02
C GLY A 134 22.10 -1.05 19.00
N ALA A 135 21.89 -1.98 18.05
CA ALA A 135 22.84 -2.21 16.99
C ALA A 135 22.66 -1.20 15.83
N GLU A 136 23.76 -0.60 15.39
CA GLU A 136 23.72 0.39 14.30
C GLU A 136 23.18 -0.20 12.99
N LEU A 137 23.52 -1.47 12.70
CA LEU A 137 23.02 -2.18 11.53
C LEU A 137 21.48 -2.29 11.53
N TRP A 138 20.88 -2.67 12.66
CA TRP A 138 19.42 -2.80 12.77
C TRP A 138 18.73 -1.44 12.71
N SER A 139 19.34 -0.41 13.28
CA SER A 139 18.83 0.96 13.23
C SER A 139 18.86 1.54 11.81
N ALA A 140 19.92 1.25 11.04
CA ALA A 140 20.04 1.68 9.65
C ALA A 140 19.06 0.94 8.71
N LEU A 141 18.84 -0.35 8.94
CA LEU A 141 17.92 -1.16 8.13
C LEU A 141 16.46 -1.06 8.58
N ALA A 142 16.19 -0.48 9.76
CA ALA A 142 14.86 -0.40 10.35
C ALA A 142 13.78 0.17 9.40
N PRO A 143 13.98 1.30 8.70
CA PRO A 143 12.98 1.83 7.78
C PRO A 143 12.67 0.88 6.61
N THR A 144 13.70 0.23 6.06
CA THR A 144 13.56 -0.69 4.92
C THR A 144 12.84 -1.97 5.32
N ILE A 145 13.21 -2.56 6.47
CA ILE A 145 12.56 -3.78 6.98
C ILE A 145 11.11 -3.49 7.35
N ALA A 146 10.85 -2.35 8.00
CA ALA A 146 9.51 -1.88 8.32
C ALA A 146 8.65 -1.72 7.05
N ALA A 147 9.17 -1.03 6.03
CA ALA A 147 8.48 -0.83 4.77
C ALA A 147 8.21 -2.15 4.04
N ALA A 148 9.17 -3.08 4.02
CA ALA A 148 9.02 -4.39 3.40
C ALA A 148 7.97 -5.27 4.10
N ALA A 149 8.00 -5.30 5.44
CA ALA A 149 7.03 -6.04 6.24
C ALA A 149 5.61 -5.49 6.06
N ALA A 150 5.45 -4.15 6.12
CA ALA A 150 4.17 -3.51 5.89
C ALA A 150 3.67 -3.69 4.44
N GLY A 151 4.56 -3.61 3.45
CA GLY A 151 4.22 -3.87 2.05
C GLY A 151 3.76 -5.32 1.81
N THR A 152 4.42 -6.27 2.47
CA THR A 152 4.04 -7.70 2.38
C THR A 152 2.70 -7.94 3.07
N PHE A 153 2.47 -7.34 4.24
CA PHE A 153 1.17 -7.40 4.92
C PHE A 153 0.07 -6.80 4.05
N GLN A 154 0.32 -5.62 3.48
CA GLN A 154 -0.61 -4.95 2.58
C GLN A 154 -0.94 -5.83 1.36
N MET A 155 0.05 -6.47 0.74
CA MET A 155 -0.18 -7.40 -0.37
C MET A 155 -0.99 -8.63 0.06
N ALA A 156 -0.67 -9.20 1.22
CA ALA A 156 -1.34 -10.38 1.78
C ALA A 156 -2.82 -10.09 2.11
N VAL A 157 -3.19 -8.84 2.39
CA VAL A 157 -4.57 -8.43 2.62
C VAL A 157 -5.26 -7.99 1.33
N LEU A 158 -4.61 -7.16 0.51
CA LEU A 158 -5.20 -6.61 -0.72
C LEU A 158 -5.52 -7.71 -1.73
N PHE A 159 -4.63 -8.67 -1.93
CA PHE A 159 -4.82 -9.68 -2.96
C PHE A 159 -6.05 -10.58 -2.68
N PRO A 160 -6.24 -11.15 -1.48
CA PRO A 160 -7.47 -11.91 -1.18
C PRO A 160 -8.72 -11.04 -1.21
N VAL A 161 -8.66 -9.81 -0.70
CA VAL A 161 -9.85 -8.95 -0.65
C VAL A 161 -10.28 -8.52 -2.06
N GLU A 162 -9.35 -8.09 -2.90
CA GLU A 162 -9.65 -7.78 -4.30
C GLU A 162 -10.16 -9.02 -5.04
N LYS A 163 -9.51 -10.18 -4.89
CA LYS A 163 -9.89 -11.40 -5.61
C LYS A 163 -11.22 -11.99 -5.15
N PHE A 164 -11.43 -12.16 -3.84
CA PHE A 164 -12.55 -12.94 -3.30
C PHE A 164 -13.74 -12.10 -2.85
N VAL A 165 -13.52 -10.85 -2.45
CA VAL A 165 -14.58 -9.99 -1.89
C VAL A 165 -15.05 -8.98 -2.91
N LEU A 166 -14.13 -8.22 -3.51
CA LEU A 166 -14.48 -6.99 -4.25
C LEU A 166 -14.64 -7.21 -5.75
N LEU A 167 -13.75 -7.97 -6.38
CA LEU A 167 -13.71 -8.21 -7.82
C LEU A 167 -14.00 -9.68 -8.11
N LYS A 168 -15.11 -10.20 -7.55
CA LYS A 168 -15.61 -11.54 -7.90
C LYS A 168 -15.72 -11.61 -9.43
N GLU A 169 -15.08 -12.62 -10.04
CA GLU A 169 -15.19 -12.87 -11.48
C GLU A 169 -16.69 -13.00 -11.81
N LYS A 170 -17.13 -12.33 -12.89
CA LYS A 170 -18.48 -12.50 -13.43
C LYS A 170 -18.63 -13.99 -13.74
N LYS A 171 -19.51 -14.70 -13.04
CA LYS A 171 -19.91 -16.04 -13.46
C LYS A 171 -20.62 -15.84 -14.80
N GLU A 172 -20.05 -16.42 -15.86
CA GLU A 172 -20.80 -16.69 -17.09
C GLU A 172 -22.03 -17.55 -16.75
#